data_AF-A0A6M4P9D7-F1
#
_entry.id   AF-A0A6M4P9D7-F1
#
_cell.length_a   1.000
_cell.length_b   1.000
_cell.length_c   1.000
_cell.angle_alpha   90.00
_cell.angle_beta   90.00
_cell.angle_gamma   90.00
#
_symmetry.space_group_name_H-M   'P 1'
#
loop_
_entity.id
_entity.type
_entity.pdbx_description
1 polymer ?
#
loop_
_entity_poly.entity_id
_entity_poly.type
_entity_poly.pdbx_seq_one_letter_code
_entity_poly.pdbx_strand_id
1 'polypeptide(L)'
;MQNRSIEKQRQTIQKKLDNGKTQLERNILGQFSTPFSLAYDILNFSKKYQAHDSKIKLLDPAIGTGVFYSALLASHSDDSIQEAKGFEIDKYYGHPSSELWKDEELEYLVSDFTKATVSENKYNLIICNPPYVRHHHINEYKKDLQSKAYEVAGIKLSALSGLYCYFMALAHPWMEENGLAIWLIPSEFMDVNYGKEIKEYLTRKVKLLKIHRFEPDNVQFDDATVTSAIVVFKNEIPDKDHKVEFSYGGTLADPEVIKNVSLVDLEKEKKWTRFPLSDVRVENNLSKLGDFFTVRRGIATGDNKFFILSFDEINEFNLPISQFRPILPSPKYLETTQIEADENGFPLIKEKLFVLDCKLSFDEVRKKYPTLYSYLNKGIDEGVPERYLCKNRKSWFAQENRKESSFYCTYIGRSNKEGSSPFRFISNQSKAIVSNSYLILYPKPKLENAIRSNPSLYDPILQALNSISSKSMTDEGRVYGGGMQKLEPKELLKVVATELDSIAMGF
;
A
#
# COMPACT_ATOMS: atom_id res chain seq x y z
N MET A 1 -38.63 -10.41 -15.90
CA MET A 1 -38.72 -8.96 -16.22
C MET A 1 -38.68 -8.09 -14.97
N GLN A 2 -39.24 -8.56 -13.84
CA GLN A 2 -39.24 -7.89 -12.53
C GLN A 2 -37.84 -7.56 -11.99
N ASN A 3 -36.89 -8.50 -12.03
CA ASN A 3 -35.53 -8.31 -11.49
C ASN A 3 -34.72 -7.23 -12.26
N ARG A 4 -35.00 -7.03 -13.56
CA ARG A 4 -34.42 -5.93 -14.34
C ARG A 4 -35.05 -4.57 -14.02
N SER A 5 -36.27 -4.55 -13.48
CA SER A 5 -36.97 -3.34 -13.07
C SER A 5 -36.46 -2.82 -11.73
N ILE A 6 -36.31 -3.72 -10.73
CA ILE A 6 -35.80 -3.35 -9.40
C ILE A 6 -34.34 -2.90 -9.44
N GLU A 7 -33.49 -3.53 -10.25
CA GLU A 7 -32.10 -3.08 -10.43
C GLU A 7 -32.00 -1.66 -11.01
N LYS A 8 -32.87 -1.31 -11.97
CA LYS A 8 -32.92 0.07 -12.51
C LYS A 8 -33.32 1.08 -11.44
N GLN A 9 -34.26 0.71 -10.55
CA GLN A 9 -34.63 1.54 -9.41
C GLN A 9 -33.47 1.69 -8.42
N ARG A 10 -32.78 0.60 -8.08
CA ARG A 10 -31.56 0.62 -7.25
C ARG A 10 -30.49 1.54 -7.83
N GLN A 11 -30.18 1.43 -9.13
CA GLN A 11 -29.21 2.31 -9.79
C GLN A 11 -29.61 3.78 -9.74
N THR A 12 -30.91 4.08 -9.87
CA THR A 12 -31.45 5.44 -9.77
C THR A 12 -31.26 5.99 -8.35
N ILE A 13 -31.56 5.17 -7.33
CA ILE A 13 -31.34 5.51 -5.92
C ILE A 13 -29.85 5.73 -5.65
N GLN A 14 -28.98 4.79 -6.04
CA GLN A 14 -27.53 4.90 -5.89
C GLN A 14 -26.99 6.20 -6.49
N LYS A 15 -27.32 6.52 -7.75
CA LYS A 15 -26.87 7.75 -8.42
C LYS A 15 -27.36 9.00 -7.69
N LYS A 16 -28.61 9.02 -7.24
CA LYS A 16 -29.17 10.14 -6.48
C LYS A 16 -28.42 10.36 -5.16
N LEU A 17 -28.11 9.29 -4.45
CA LEU A 17 -27.40 9.34 -3.17
C LEU A 17 -25.94 9.76 -3.35
N ASP A 18 -25.24 9.19 -4.33
CA ASP A 18 -23.84 9.53 -4.59
C ASP A 18 -23.67 11.00 -4.99
N ASN A 19 -24.61 11.56 -5.75
CA ASN A 19 -24.64 12.99 -6.10
C ASN A 19 -24.89 13.91 -4.89
N GLY A 20 -25.41 13.37 -3.79
CA GLY A 20 -25.67 14.12 -2.57
C GLY A 20 -24.48 14.21 -1.60
N LYS A 21 -23.35 13.57 -1.92
CA LYS A 21 -22.12 13.61 -1.11
C LYS A 21 -20.92 14.05 -1.92
N THR A 22 -20.02 14.78 -1.28
CA THR A 22 -18.71 15.11 -1.86
C THR A 22 -17.81 13.88 -1.92
N GLN A 23 -16.83 13.87 -2.84
CA GLN A 23 -15.81 12.82 -2.90
C GLN A 23 -15.08 12.64 -1.56
N LEU A 24 -14.83 13.74 -0.84
CA LEU A 24 -14.13 13.70 0.44
C LEU A 24 -14.94 12.93 1.49
N GLU A 25 -16.24 13.18 1.59
CA GLU A 25 -17.13 12.47 2.52
C GLU A 25 -17.21 10.97 2.20
N ARG A 26 -17.35 10.62 0.90
CA ARG A 26 -17.34 9.23 0.44
C ARG A 26 -16.02 8.52 0.77
N ASN A 27 -14.89 9.20 0.56
CA ASN A 27 -13.55 8.68 0.86
C ASN A 27 -13.32 8.45 2.37
N ILE A 28 -13.84 9.32 3.24
CA ILE A 28 -13.69 9.18 4.70
C ILE A 28 -14.39 7.91 5.19
N LEU A 29 -15.59 7.65 4.67
CA LEU A 29 -16.41 6.49 5.02
C LEU A 29 -16.06 5.24 4.19
N GLY A 30 -15.21 5.36 3.17
CA GLY A 30 -14.86 4.27 2.28
C GLY A 30 -16.03 3.76 1.44
N GLN A 31 -16.99 4.64 1.11
CA GLN A 31 -18.22 4.32 0.38
C GLN A 31 -17.98 4.34 -1.13
N PHE A 32 -17.74 3.17 -1.71
CA PHE A 32 -17.58 2.97 -3.15
C PHE A 32 -18.57 1.91 -3.62
N SER A 33 -19.48 2.28 -4.53
CA SER A 33 -20.49 1.36 -5.05
C SER A 33 -19.84 0.32 -5.97
N THR A 34 -20.13 -0.96 -5.73
CA THR A 34 -19.76 -2.02 -6.67
C THR A 34 -20.60 -1.90 -7.94
N PRO A 35 -20.01 -1.92 -9.15
CA PRO A 35 -20.79 -2.00 -10.38
C PRO A 35 -21.64 -3.26 -10.41
N PHE A 36 -22.85 -3.16 -10.95
CA PHE A 36 -23.76 -4.30 -11.04
C PHE A 36 -23.19 -5.44 -11.89
N SER A 37 -22.50 -5.15 -12.99
CA SER A 37 -21.84 -6.16 -13.83
C SER A 37 -20.85 -7.00 -13.04
N LEU A 38 -19.99 -6.36 -12.25
CA LEU A 38 -19.04 -7.05 -11.38
C LEU A 38 -19.73 -7.88 -10.30
N ALA A 39 -20.77 -7.33 -9.66
CA ALA A 39 -21.55 -8.06 -8.66
C ALA A 39 -22.21 -9.30 -9.29
N TYR A 40 -22.77 -9.17 -10.49
CA TYR A 40 -23.36 -10.26 -11.25
C TYR A 40 -22.34 -11.36 -11.59
N ASP A 41 -21.14 -10.97 -12.03
CA ASP A 41 -20.05 -11.90 -12.32
C ASP A 41 -19.58 -12.66 -11.07
N ILE A 42 -19.47 -11.97 -9.93
CA ILE A 42 -19.13 -12.58 -8.63
C ILE A 42 -20.18 -13.62 -8.22
N LEU A 43 -21.47 -13.27 -8.32
CA LEU A 43 -22.55 -14.17 -7.95
C LEU A 43 -22.62 -15.37 -8.90
N ASN A 44 -22.44 -15.18 -10.20
CA ASN A 44 -22.37 -16.31 -11.13
C ASN A 44 -21.19 -17.23 -10.85
N PHE A 45 -20.01 -16.67 -10.51
CA PHE A 45 -18.86 -17.46 -10.11
C PHE A 45 -19.13 -18.29 -8.84
N SER A 46 -19.92 -17.77 -7.91
CA SER A 46 -20.25 -18.46 -6.65
C SER A 46 -20.93 -19.83 -6.87
N LYS A 47 -21.69 -19.99 -7.96
CA LYS A 47 -22.37 -21.25 -8.34
C LYS A 47 -21.43 -22.43 -8.47
N LYS A 48 -20.16 -22.20 -8.83
CA LYS A 48 -19.12 -23.25 -8.92
C LYS A 48 -18.91 -23.98 -7.58
N TYR A 49 -19.22 -23.32 -6.46
CA TYR A 49 -18.96 -23.83 -5.11
C TYR A 49 -20.22 -24.16 -4.31
N GLN A 50 -21.41 -23.89 -4.87
CA GLN A 50 -22.68 -24.27 -4.27
C GLN A 50 -22.88 -25.79 -4.40
N ALA A 51 -23.44 -26.40 -3.36
CA ALA A 51 -23.82 -27.80 -3.42
C ALA A 51 -25.07 -27.97 -4.29
N HIS A 52 -25.22 -29.14 -4.90
CA HIS A 52 -26.44 -29.47 -5.64
C HIS A 52 -27.64 -29.38 -4.67
N ASP A 53 -28.68 -28.64 -5.05
CA ASP A 53 -29.92 -28.42 -4.28
C ASP A 53 -29.80 -27.65 -2.95
N SER A 54 -28.65 -27.06 -2.61
CA SER A 54 -28.56 -26.20 -1.42
C SER A 54 -29.23 -24.85 -1.66
N LYS A 55 -30.16 -24.46 -0.78
CA LYS A 55 -30.71 -23.10 -0.78
C LYS A 55 -29.71 -22.09 -0.22
N ILE A 56 -29.71 -20.89 -0.80
CA ILE A 56 -28.79 -19.80 -0.48
C ILE A 56 -29.29 -19.05 0.75
N LYS A 57 -28.39 -18.90 1.72
CA LYS A 57 -28.53 -18.02 2.87
C LYS A 57 -27.45 -16.96 2.74
N LEU A 58 -27.82 -15.78 2.23
CA LEU A 58 -26.89 -14.69 1.93
C LEU A 58 -26.70 -13.78 3.15
N LEU A 59 -25.44 -13.48 3.46
CA LEU A 59 -25.08 -12.35 4.32
C LEU A 59 -24.21 -11.35 3.56
N ASP A 60 -24.63 -10.09 3.57
CA ASP A 60 -23.82 -8.94 3.16
C ASP A 60 -23.59 -7.98 4.36
N PRO A 61 -22.43 -8.08 5.04
CA PRO A 61 -22.09 -7.24 6.18
C PRO A 61 -22.04 -5.73 5.89
N ALA A 62 -21.98 -5.30 4.62
CA ALA A 62 -21.91 -3.90 4.22
C ALA A 62 -22.72 -3.68 2.93
N ILE A 63 -24.04 -3.88 3.03
CA ILE A 63 -24.91 -4.09 1.87
C ILE A 63 -25.01 -2.89 0.93
N GLY A 64 -24.76 -1.67 1.41
CA GLY A 64 -24.93 -0.46 0.59
C GLY A 64 -26.36 -0.40 0.04
N THR A 65 -26.52 -0.05 -1.23
CA THR A 65 -27.86 -0.07 -1.86
C THR A 65 -28.40 -1.47 -2.18
N GLY A 66 -27.69 -2.55 -1.85
CA GLY A 66 -28.13 -3.93 -2.13
C GLY A 66 -27.72 -4.45 -3.49
N VAL A 67 -26.56 -4.05 -4.02
CA VAL A 67 -26.12 -4.48 -5.36
C VAL A 67 -25.86 -5.99 -5.45
N PHE A 68 -25.28 -6.62 -4.41
CA PHE A 68 -25.07 -8.06 -4.40
C PHE A 68 -26.37 -8.84 -4.26
N TYR A 69 -27.34 -8.33 -3.48
CA TYR A 69 -28.67 -8.91 -3.43
C TYR A 69 -29.41 -8.78 -4.77
N SER A 70 -29.33 -7.62 -5.42
CA SER A 70 -29.88 -7.45 -6.77
C SER A 70 -29.22 -8.40 -7.79
N ALA A 71 -27.90 -8.57 -7.71
CA ALA A 71 -27.17 -9.51 -8.54
C ALA A 71 -27.55 -10.97 -8.23
N LEU A 72 -27.83 -11.31 -6.97
CA LEU A 72 -28.33 -12.63 -6.56
C LEU A 72 -29.66 -12.92 -7.25
N LEU A 73 -30.64 -12.03 -7.15
CA LEU A 73 -31.94 -12.13 -7.84
C LEU A 73 -31.79 -12.24 -9.36
N ALA A 74 -30.81 -11.56 -9.95
CA ALA A 74 -30.60 -11.60 -11.40
C ALA A 74 -29.90 -12.88 -11.88
N SER A 75 -29.13 -13.54 -11.01
CA SER A 75 -28.28 -14.68 -11.39
C SER A 75 -28.85 -16.02 -10.92
N HIS A 76 -29.65 -16.07 -9.88
CA HIS A 76 -30.22 -17.29 -9.30
C HIS A 76 -31.74 -17.29 -9.43
N SER A 77 -32.36 -18.48 -9.38
CA SER A 77 -33.82 -18.60 -9.35
C SER A 77 -34.35 -18.29 -7.95
N ASP A 78 -35.53 -17.70 -7.84
CA ASP A 78 -36.13 -17.32 -6.55
C ASP A 78 -36.23 -18.53 -5.59
N ASP A 79 -36.60 -19.71 -6.09
CA ASP A 79 -36.68 -20.96 -5.30
C ASP A 79 -35.35 -21.42 -4.67
N SER A 80 -34.23 -20.89 -5.17
CA SER A 80 -32.89 -21.20 -4.65
C SER A 80 -32.46 -20.29 -3.52
N ILE A 81 -33.19 -19.22 -3.21
CA ILE A 81 -32.90 -18.29 -2.12
C ILE A 81 -33.78 -18.68 -0.92
N GLN A 82 -33.19 -18.85 0.25
CA GLN A 82 -33.91 -19.15 1.49
C GLN A 82 -33.99 -17.94 2.42
N GLU A 83 -32.90 -17.19 2.54
CA GLU A 83 -32.86 -15.98 3.35
C GLU A 83 -31.72 -15.07 2.87
N ALA A 84 -31.90 -13.77 3.04
CA ALA A 84 -30.84 -12.79 2.86
C ALA A 84 -30.83 -11.79 4.00
N LYS A 85 -29.63 -11.38 4.44
CA LYS A 85 -29.42 -10.36 5.47
C LYS A 85 -28.36 -9.36 5.06
N GLY A 86 -28.63 -8.09 5.30
CA GLY A 86 -27.73 -6.99 4.95
C GLY A 86 -27.61 -5.94 6.05
N PHE A 87 -26.43 -5.36 6.22
CA PHE A 87 -26.19 -4.25 7.16
C PHE A 87 -25.70 -2.99 6.45
N GLU A 88 -26.32 -1.85 6.73
CA GLU A 88 -25.87 -0.53 6.27
C GLU A 88 -25.83 0.44 7.46
N ILE A 89 -24.65 0.96 7.78
CA ILE A 89 -24.46 1.84 8.94
C ILE A 89 -24.96 3.27 8.67
N ASP A 90 -24.85 3.72 7.42
CA ASP A 90 -25.18 5.07 7.02
C ASP A 90 -26.66 5.18 6.66
N LYS A 91 -27.42 5.80 7.55
CA LYS A 91 -28.86 6.08 7.39
C LYS A 91 -29.19 6.77 6.06
N TYR A 92 -28.27 7.58 5.50
CA TYR A 92 -28.47 8.25 4.22
C TYR A 92 -28.63 7.25 3.07
N TYR A 93 -27.84 6.17 3.07
CA TYR A 93 -27.97 5.08 2.11
C TYR A 93 -28.99 4.02 2.57
N GLY A 94 -29.04 3.78 3.89
CA GLY A 94 -29.84 2.74 4.52
C GLY A 94 -31.34 2.92 4.33
N HIS A 95 -31.90 4.09 4.64
CA HIS A 95 -33.35 4.28 4.62
C HIS A 95 -33.97 4.16 3.22
N PRO A 96 -33.44 4.82 2.17
CA PRO A 96 -33.99 4.65 0.82
C PRO A 96 -33.86 3.22 0.30
N SER A 97 -32.80 2.52 0.70
CA SER A 97 -32.55 1.14 0.27
C SER A 97 -33.44 0.15 1.02
N SER A 98 -33.68 0.33 2.33
CA SER A 98 -34.62 -0.50 3.07
C SER A 98 -36.04 -0.40 2.50
N GLU A 99 -36.46 0.79 2.06
CA GLU A 99 -37.75 0.98 1.39
C GLU A 99 -37.81 0.31 0.00
N LEU A 100 -36.70 0.27 -0.74
CA LEU A 100 -36.61 -0.42 -2.02
C LEU A 100 -36.82 -1.94 -1.86
N TRP A 101 -36.24 -2.51 -0.80
CA TRP A 101 -36.20 -3.96 -0.58
C TRP A 101 -37.30 -4.49 0.35
N LYS A 102 -38.24 -3.65 0.79
CA LYS A 102 -39.23 -3.99 1.84
C LYS A 102 -40.16 -5.17 1.50
N ASP A 103 -40.42 -5.37 0.21
CA ASP A 103 -41.33 -6.41 -0.31
C ASP A 103 -40.57 -7.66 -0.78
N GLU A 104 -39.24 -7.69 -0.58
CA GLU A 104 -38.35 -8.78 -0.97
C GLU A 104 -37.91 -9.59 0.28
N GLU A 105 -37.42 -10.81 0.09
CA GLU A 105 -36.92 -11.69 1.17
C GLU A 105 -35.52 -11.27 1.69
N LEU A 106 -35.36 -9.99 2.02
CA LEU A 106 -34.14 -9.40 2.54
C LEU A 106 -34.38 -8.73 3.90
N GLU A 107 -33.72 -9.23 4.95
CA GLU A 107 -33.60 -8.53 6.22
C GLU A 107 -32.56 -7.41 6.10
N TYR A 108 -33.00 -6.22 5.68
CA TYR A 108 -32.17 -5.04 5.54
C TYR A 108 -32.10 -4.26 6.86
N LEU A 109 -30.93 -4.24 7.50
CA LEU A 109 -30.72 -3.59 8.79
C LEU A 109 -29.90 -2.29 8.65
N VAL A 110 -30.52 -1.16 9.01
CA VAL A 110 -29.82 0.13 9.11
C VAL A 110 -29.06 0.21 10.45
N SER A 111 -27.95 -0.51 10.56
CA SER A 111 -27.17 -0.63 11.79
C SER A 111 -25.69 -0.97 11.53
N ASP A 112 -24.87 -0.85 12.58
CA ASP A 112 -23.43 -1.13 12.53
C ASP A 112 -23.15 -2.64 12.69
N PHE A 113 -22.76 -3.30 11.59
CA PHE A 113 -22.39 -4.72 11.59
C PHE A 113 -21.31 -5.06 12.63
N THR A 114 -20.39 -4.14 12.93
CA THR A 114 -19.31 -4.40 13.89
C THR A 114 -19.78 -4.55 15.34
N LYS A 115 -21.05 -4.21 15.59
CA LYS A 115 -21.75 -4.35 16.87
C LYS A 115 -22.87 -5.37 16.81
N ALA A 116 -23.09 -6.01 15.66
CA ALA A 116 -24.13 -7.02 15.51
C ALA A 116 -23.78 -8.27 16.31
N THR A 117 -24.78 -8.81 17.01
CA THR A 117 -24.68 -10.11 17.67
C THR A 117 -24.97 -11.20 16.65
N VAL A 118 -24.13 -12.23 16.63
CA VAL A 118 -24.31 -13.39 15.74
C VAL A 118 -25.63 -14.08 16.09
N SER A 119 -26.51 -14.24 15.10
CA SER A 119 -27.73 -15.03 15.26
C SER A 119 -27.44 -16.52 15.37
N GLU A 120 -28.39 -17.31 15.88
CA GLU A 120 -28.31 -18.78 15.82
C GLU A 120 -28.23 -19.29 14.38
N ASN A 121 -28.92 -18.61 13.45
CA ASN A 121 -28.85 -18.89 12.02
C ASN A 121 -27.53 -18.37 11.42
N LYS A 122 -26.81 -19.28 10.77
CA LYS A 122 -25.57 -19.04 10.03
C LYS A 122 -25.84 -19.05 8.52
N TYR A 123 -24.90 -18.48 7.77
CA TYR A 123 -25.02 -18.22 6.34
C TYR A 123 -24.04 -19.08 5.54
N ASN A 124 -24.51 -19.66 4.43
CA ASN A 124 -23.66 -20.44 3.53
C ASN A 124 -23.03 -19.61 2.42
N LEU A 125 -23.46 -18.36 2.25
CA LEU A 125 -22.88 -17.41 1.29
C LEU A 125 -22.68 -16.06 1.96
N ILE A 126 -21.42 -15.65 2.14
CA ILE A 126 -21.05 -14.29 2.51
C ILE A 126 -20.47 -13.59 1.29
N ILE A 127 -21.07 -12.47 0.87
CA ILE A 127 -20.50 -11.65 -0.21
C ILE A 127 -20.49 -10.21 0.26
N CYS A 128 -19.35 -9.54 0.14
CA CYS A 128 -19.20 -8.19 0.67
C CYS A 128 -18.15 -7.37 -0.08
N ASN A 129 -18.47 -6.10 -0.29
CA ASN A 129 -17.51 -5.04 -0.58
C ASN A 129 -17.47 -4.12 0.65
N PRO A 130 -16.67 -4.45 1.68
CA PRO A 130 -16.65 -3.67 2.92
C PRO A 130 -16.07 -2.27 2.72
N PRO A 131 -16.28 -1.34 3.66
CA PRO A 131 -15.77 0.03 3.53
C PRO A 131 -14.23 0.10 3.57
N TYR A 132 -13.63 0.85 2.63
CA TYR A 132 -12.16 0.96 2.47
C TYR A 132 -11.54 2.03 3.39
N VAL A 133 -11.89 1.98 4.68
CA VAL A 133 -11.45 2.96 5.67
C VAL A 133 -10.05 2.63 6.17
N ARG A 134 -9.12 3.59 6.02
CA ARG A 134 -7.74 3.47 6.53
C ARG A 134 -7.71 3.56 8.05
N HIS A 135 -6.73 2.91 8.66
CA HIS A 135 -6.61 2.81 10.10
C HIS A 135 -6.57 4.15 10.86
N HIS A 136 -6.10 5.24 10.26
CA HIS A 136 -6.08 6.58 10.89
C HIS A 136 -7.48 7.16 11.15
N HIS A 137 -8.51 6.63 10.49
CA HIS A 137 -9.90 7.06 10.65
C HIS A 137 -10.69 6.12 11.59
N ILE A 138 -10.07 5.05 12.09
CA ILE A 138 -10.65 4.08 13.03
C ILE A 138 -10.08 4.39 14.41
N ASN A 139 -10.61 5.40 15.12
CA ASN A 139 -9.95 5.90 16.34
C ASN A 139 -10.59 5.41 17.63
N GLU A 140 -11.89 5.63 17.85
CA GLU A 140 -12.47 5.46 19.19
C GLU A 140 -12.75 3.99 19.58
N TYR A 141 -13.05 3.11 18.61
CA TYR A 141 -13.50 1.73 18.86
C TYR A 141 -12.51 0.67 18.35
N LYS A 142 -11.31 1.06 17.90
CA LYS A 142 -10.33 0.13 17.32
C LYS A 142 -9.92 -0.99 18.28
N LYS A 143 -9.70 -0.67 19.56
CA LYS A 143 -9.30 -1.67 20.55
C LYS A 143 -10.38 -2.73 20.75
N ASP A 144 -11.64 -2.32 20.79
CA ASP A 144 -12.78 -3.22 20.87
C ASP A 144 -12.85 -4.15 19.65
N LEU A 145 -12.70 -3.60 18.44
CA LEU A 145 -12.64 -4.41 17.22
C LEU A 145 -11.49 -5.41 17.23
N GLN A 146 -10.30 -5.02 17.69
CA GLN A 146 -9.14 -5.92 17.78
C GLN A 146 -9.42 -7.07 18.76
N SER A 147 -10.01 -6.77 19.92
CA SER A 147 -10.39 -7.79 20.89
C SER A 147 -11.44 -8.75 20.32
N LYS A 148 -12.50 -8.23 19.72
CA LYS A 148 -13.56 -9.05 19.10
C LYS A 148 -13.03 -9.90 17.96
N ALA A 149 -12.23 -9.34 17.06
CA ALA A 149 -11.62 -10.09 15.95
C ALA A 149 -10.73 -11.25 16.45
N TYR A 150 -10.01 -11.03 17.56
CA TYR A 150 -9.24 -12.08 18.20
C TYR A 150 -10.12 -13.15 18.84
N GLU A 151 -11.18 -12.75 19.53
CA GLU A 151 -12.14 -13.66 20.16
C GLU A 151 -12.84 -14.56 19.15
N VAL A 152 -13.37 -14.00 18.05
CA VAL A 152 -14.24 -14.74 17.14
C VAL A 152 -13.51 -15.44 15.99
N ALA A 153 -12.31 -14.98 15.62
CA ALA A 153 -11.55 -15.54 14.50
C ALA A 153 -10.11 -15.95 14.87
N GLY A 154 -9.66 -15.68 16.11
CA GLY A 154 -8.29 -15.97 16.55
C GLY A 154 -7.22 -15.08 15.91
N ILE A 155 -7.62 -13.93 15.33
CA ILE A 155 -6.72 -13.05 14.57
C ILE A 155 -6.37 -11.82 15.40
N LYS A 156 -5.08 -11.62 15.71
CA LYS A 156 -4.60 -10.43 16.41
C LYS A 156 -4.27 -9.31 15.44
N LEU A 157 -5.29 -8.67 14.87
CA LEU A 157 -5.11 -7.62 13.85
C LEU A 157 -4.23 -6.46 14.33
N SER A 158 -3.34 -6.00 13.44
CA SER A 158 -2.49 -4.82 13.68
C SER A 158 -3.32 -3.54 13.81
N ALA A 159 -2.82 -2.57 14.59
CA ALA A 159 -3.44 -1.24 14.68
C ALA A 159 -3.40 -0.46 13.35
N LEU A 160 -2.62 -0.95 12.38
CA LEU A 160 -2.48 -0.42 11.03
C LEU A 160 -3.49 -1.03 10.03
N SER A 161 -4.23 -2.08 10.43
CA SER A 161 -5.20 -2.77 9.57
C SER A 161 -6.39 -1.86 9.23
N GLY A 162 -6.81 -1.89 7.96
CA GLY A 162 -8.01 -1.21 7.49
C GLY A 162 -9.29 -1.88 7.99
N LEU A 163 -10.43 -1.20 7.85
CA LEU A 163 -11.71 -1.67 8.41
C LEU A 163 -12.17 -3.02 7.83
N TYR A 164 -11.91 -3.27 6.54
CA TYR A 164 -12.23 -4.54 5.88
C TYR A 164 -11.63 -5.78 6.57
N CYS A 165 -10.46 -5.65 7.21
CA CYS A 165 -9.84 -6.75 7.96
C CYS A 165 -10.72 -7.19 9.14
N TYR A 166 -11.35 -6.23 9.81
CA TYR A 166 -12.25 -6.49 10.92
C TYR A 166 -13.57 -7.08 10.43
N PHE A 167 -14.12 -6.59 9.31
CA PHE A 167 -15.32 -7.16 8.71
C PHE A 167 -15.15 -8.65 8.38
N MET A 168 -14.02 -9.03 7.76
CA MET A 168 -13.70 -10.44 7.49
C MET A 168 -13.64 -11.28 8.78
N ALA A 169 -12.97 -10.78 9.81
CA ALA A 169 -12.86 -11.49 11.09
C ALA A 169 -14.22 -11.63 11.79
N LEU A 170 -14.99 -10.54 11.87
CA LEU A 170 -16.29 -10.50 12.53
C LEU A 170 -17.37 -11.30 11.79
N ALA A 171 -17.24 -11.49 10.48
CA ALA A 171 -18.12 -12.33 9.68
C ALA A 171 -17.84 -13.83 9.85
N HIS A 172 -16.65 -14.23 10.31
CA HIS A 172 -16.30 -15.65 10.52
C HIS A 172 -17.33 -16.44 11.33
N PRO A 173 -17.80 -16.00 12.52
CA PRO A 173 -18.79 -16.74 13.29
C PRO A 173 -20.19 -16.80 12.64
N TRP A 174 -20.48 -15.93 11.66
CA TRP A 174 -21.73 -15.97 10.89
C TRP A 174 -21.74 -17.04 9.81
N MET A 175 -20.58 -17.62 9.47
CA MET A 175 -20.47 -18.62 8.41
C MET A 175 -20.92 -20.01 8.90
N GLU A 176 -21.74 -20.68 8.09
CA GLU A 176 -21.93 -22.12 8.19
C GLU A 176 -20.59 -22.84 7.97
N GLU A 177 -20.47 -24.06 8.49
CA GLU A 177 -19.35 -24.94 8.12
C GLU A 177 -19.39 -25.19 6.62
N ASN A 178 -18.23 -25.12 5.94
CA ASN A 178 -18.10 -25.17 4.48
C ASN A 178 -18.79 -24.03 3.71
N GLY A 179 -19.35 -23.03 4.40
CA GLY A 179 -19.93 -21.84 3.78
C GLY A 179 -18.91 -21.07 2.95
N LEU A 180 -19.35 -20.50 1.83
CA LEU A 180 -18.52 -19.74 0.90
C LEU A 180 -18.49 -18.26 1.30
N ALA A 181 -17.31 -17.65 1.28
CA ALA A 181 -17.15 -16.21 1.37
C ALA A 181 -16.43 -15.65 0.14
N ILE A 182 -16.97 -14.56 -0.42
CA ILE A 182 -16.37 -13.80 -1.52
C ILE A 182 -16.27 -12.33 -1.12
N TRP A 183 -15.03 -11.86 -0.98
CA TRP A 183 -14.72 -10.51 -0.53
C TRP A 183 -14.10 -9.69 -1.64
N LEU A 184 -14.68 -8.52 -1.91
CA LEU A 184 -14.09 -7.51 -2.77
C LEU A 184 -13.38 -6.47 -1.89
N ILE A 185 -12.05 -6.57 -1.77
CA ILE A 185 -11.26 -5.80 -0.79
C ILE A 185 -10.00 -5.20 -1.40
N PRO A 186 -9.35 -4.21 -0.76
CA PRO A 186 -8.07 -3.70 -1.22
C PRO A 186 -7.01 -4.81 -1.27
N SER A 187 -6.24 -4.87 -2.36
CA SER A 187 -5.12 -5.82 -2.50
C SER A 187 -3.92 -5.51 -1.59
N GLU A 188 -3.94 -4.38 -0.87
CA GLU A 188 -2.81 -3.91 -0.05
C GLU A 188 -2.33 -4.94 1.00
N PHE A 189 -3.25 -5.71 1.62
CA PHE A 189 -2.88 -6.76 2.60
C PHE A 189 -1.90 -7.79 2.03
N MET A 190 -1.88 -7.95 0.70
CA MET A 190 -1.01 -8.90 0.01
C MET A 190 0.47 -8.52 0.10
N ASP A 191 0.83 -7.26 0.41
CA ASP A 191 2.23 -6.78 0.37
C ASP A 191 2.71 -6.10 1.65
N VAL A 192 1.79 -5.53 2.42
CA VAL A 192 2.13 -4.76 3.63
C VAL A 192 2.27 -5.63 4.86
N ASN A 193 3.04 -5.16 5.85
CA ASN A 193 3.31 -5.91 7.07
C ASN A 193 2.04 -6.19 7.89
N TYR A 194 1.06 -5.27 7.92
CA TYR A 194 -0.19 -5.50 8.65
C TYR A 194 -1.05 -6.61 8.03
N GLY A 195 -0.81 -6.95 6.77
CA GLY A 195 -1.53 -8.02 6.09
C GLY A 195 -1.10 -9.42 6.52
N LYS A 196 -0.05 -9.53 7.34
CA LYS A 196 0.46 -10.81 7.84
C LYS A 196 -0.66 -11.60 8.55
N GLU A 197 -1.40 -10.96 9.44
CA GLU A 197 -2.43 -11.64 10.24
C GLU A 197 -3.63 -12.08 9.39
N ILE A 198 -3.96 -11.33 8.32
CA ILE A 198 -4.99 -11.74 7.36
C ILE A 198 -4.51 -12.93 6.52
N LYS A 199 -3.25 -12.93 6.08
CA LYS A 199 -2.66 -14.08 5.37
C LYS A 199 -2.63 -15.33 6.25
N GLU A 200 -2.28 -15.18 7.52
CA GLU A 200 -2.33 -16.29 8.49
C GLU A 200 -3.75 -16.83 8.66
N TYR A 201 -4.77 -15.96 8.75
CA TYR A 201 -6.17 -16.39 8.75
C TYR A 201 -6.54 -17.16 7.48
N LEU A 202 -6.23 -16.59 6.31
CA LEU A 202 -6.55 -17.18 5.00
C LEU A 202 -5.80 -18.49 4.69
N THR A 203 -4.69 -18.77 5.38
CA THR A 203 -3.90 -20.00 5.17
C THR A 203 -4.13 -21.06 6.24
N ARG A 204 -4.71 -20.71 7.40
CA ARG A 204 -4.80 -21.60 8.56
C ARG A 204 -6.18 -21.77 9.17
N LYS A 205 -7.07 -20.79 8.99
CA LYS A 205 -8.41 -20.79 9.61
C LYS A 205 -9.53 -21.05 8.62
N VAL A 206 -9.31 -20.69 7.36
CA VAL A 206 -10.25 -20.90 6.27
C VAL A 206 -9.53 -21.47 5.05
N LYS A 207 -10.26 -22.15 4.18
CA LYS A 207 -9.73 -22.76 2.97
C LYS A 207 -9.80 -21.72 1.87
N LEU A 208 -8.73 -20.94 1.73
CA LEU A 208 -8.60 -19.96 0.65
C LEU A 208 -8.57 -20.66 -0.70
N LEU A 209 -9.56 -20.39 -1.54
CA LEU A 209 -9.73 -21.04 -2.84
C LEU A 209 -9.06 -20.23 -3.95
N LYS A 210 -9.33 -18.92 -3.98
CA LYS A 210 -8.88 -18.04 -5.06
C LYS A 210 -8.61 -16.63 -4.58
N ILE A 211 -7.55 -16.01 -5.13
CA ILE A 211 -7.36 -14.55 -5.12
C ILE A 211 -7.26 -14.07 -6.56
N HIS A 212 -8.18 -13.22 -6.96
CA HIS A 212 -8.20 -12.62 -8.29
C HIS A 212 -7.90 -11.13 -8.22
N ARG A 213 -7.08 -10.62 -9.13
CA ARG A 213 -6.78 -9.21 -9.28
C ARG A 213 -7.04 -8.76 -10.72
N PHE A 214 -7.60 -7.57 -10.86
CA PHE A 214 -7.84 -6.95 -12.15
C PHE A 214 -6.62 -6.16 -12.62
N GLU A 215 -6.53 -5.94 -13.94
CA GLU A 215 -5.55 -5.01 -14.49
C GLU A 215 -5.88 -3.56 -14.11
N PRO A 216 -4.88 -2.72 -13.79
CA PRO A 216 -5.10 -1.32 -13.43
C PRO A 216 -5.84 -0.51 -14.49
N ASP A 217 -5.66 -0.84 -15.78
CA ASP A 217 -6.28 -0.12 -16.89
C ASP A 217 -7.72 -0.58 -17.16
N ASN A 218 -8.13 -1.72 -16.61
CA ASN A 218 -9.49 -2.25 -16.68
C ASN A 218 -10.28 -1.76 -15.45
N VAL A 219 -10.38 -0.44 -15.33
CA VAL A 219 -10.94 0.26 -14.17
C VAL A 219 -12.43 -0.11 -14.01
N GLN A 220 -12.71 -1.11 -13.17
CA GLN A 220 -14.08 -1.44 -12.77
C GLN A 220 -14.63 -0.45 -11.74
N PHE A 221 -13.80 0.46 -11.21
CA PHE A 221 -14.20 1.47 -10.23
C PHE A 221 -13.74 2.85 -10.69
N ASP A 222 -14.66 3.66 -11.23
CA ASP A 222 -14.37 4.99 -11.78
C ASP A 222 -13.66 5.95 -10.79
N ASP A 223 -13.72 5.68 -9.48
CA ASP A 223 -13.32 6.62 -8.43
C ASP A 223 -12.22 6.13 -7.46
N ALA A 224 -11.65 4.92 -7.62
CA ALA A 224 -10.71 4.37 -6.63
C ALA A 224 -9.25 4.33 -7.11
N THR A 225 -8.39 5.16 -6.50
CA THR A 225 -6.91 5.06 -6.60
C THR A 225 -6.32 3.81 -5.93
N VAL A 226 -7.16 2.85 -5.53
CA VAL A 226 -6.82 1.66 -4.75
C VAL A 226 -7.08 0.43 -5.61
N THR A 227 -6.06 -0.41 -5.77
CA THR A 227 -6.19 -1.69 -6.47
C THR A 227 -6.95 -2.70 -5.60
N SER A 228 -8.09 -3.19 -6.09
CA SER A 228 -8.90 -4.20 -5.39
C SER A 228 -8.53 -5.64 -5.80
N ALA A 229 -8.91 -6.60 -4.97
CA ALA A 229 -8.82 -8.03 -5.21
C ALA A 229 -10.12 -8.71 -4.78
N ILE A 230 -10.48 -9.79 -5.47
CA ILE A 230 -11.54 -10.71 -5.04
C ILE A 230 -10.88 -11.86 -4.30
N VAL A 231 -11.26 -12.07 -3.05
CA VAL A 231 -10.75 -13.14 -2.18
C VAL A 231 -11.88 -14.12 -1.91
N VAL A 232 -11.69 -15.37 -2.31
CA VAL A 232 -12.69 -16.44 -2.23
C VAL A 232 -12.19 -17.53 -1.29
N PHE A 233 -12.95 -17.85 -0.24
CA PHE A 233 -12.60 -18.92 0.70
C PHE A 233 -13.83 -19.66 1.23
N LYS A 234 -13.62 -20.87 1.76
CA LYS A 234 -14.63 -21.60 2.54
C LYS A 234 -14.31 -21.61 4.02
N ASN A 235 -15.36 -21.65 4.86
CA ASN A 235 -15.22 -21.88 6.30
C ASN A 235 -14.91 -23.36 6.59
N GLU A 236 -13.69 -23.74 6.25
CA GLU A 236 -13.13 -25.08 6.32
C GLU A 236 -11.63 -24.91 6.61
N ILE A 237 -11.05 -25.75 7.45
CA ILE A 237 -9.59 -25.73 7.64
C ILE A 237 -8.95 -26.36 6.40
N PRO A 238 -7.95 -25.71 5.77
CA PRO A 238 -7.39 -26.26 4.54
C PRO A 238 -6.53 -27.50 4.80
N ASP A 239 -6.55 -28.42 3.84
CA ASP A 239 -5.66 -29.58 3.81
C ASP A 239 -4.19 -29.14 3.65
N LYS A 240 -3.24 -29.96 4.13
CA LYS A 240 -1.80 -29.64 4.08
C LYS A 240 -1.29 -29.41 2.65
N ASP A 241 -1.79 -30.17 1.69
CA ASP A 241 -1.39 -30.11 0.28
C ASP A 241 -2.27 -29.16 -0.55
N HIS A 242 -3.15 -28.41 0.11
CA HIS A 242 -4.04 -27.46 -0.55
C HIS A 242 -3.23 -26.41 -1.34
N LYS A 243 -3.73 -26.10 -2.54
CA LYS A 243 -3.18 -25.06 -3.40
C LYS A 243 -4.23 -24.00 -3.63
N VAL A 244 -3.79 -22.75 -3.57
CA VAL A 244 -4.62 -21.58 -3.79
C VAL A 244 -4.43 -21.09 -5.21
N GLU A 245 -5.53 -20.80 -5.90
CA GLU A 245 -5.51 -20.22 -7.24
C GLU A 245 -5.31 -18.71 -7.17
N PHE A 246 -4.18 -18.21 -7.67
CA PHE A 246 -3.98 -16.79 -7.94
C PHE A 246 -4.29 -16.53 -9.40
N SER A 247 -5.08 -15.50 -9.69
CA SER A 247 -5.33 -15.09 -11.08
C SER A 247 -5.25 -13.57 -11.28
N TYR A 248 -4.92 -13.17 -12.52
CA TYR A 248 -4.70 -11.78 -12.90
C TYR A 248 -5.21 -11.53 -14.33
N GLY A 249 -5.78 -10.35 -14.57
CA GLY A 249 -6.34 -9.97 -15.88
C GLY A 249 -7.64 -10.69 -16.21
N GLY A 250 -8.33 -10.24 -17.26
CA GLY A 250 -9.64 -10.78 -17.64
C GLY A 250 -10.72 -10.64 -16.56
N THR A 251 -11.60 -11.64 -16.49
CA THR A 251 -12.70 -11.71 -15.50
C THR A 251 -12.42 -12.73 -14.41
N LEU A 252 -13.24 -12.75 -13.36
CA LEU A 252 -13.12 -13.74 -12.29
C LEU A 252 -13.26 -15.19 -12.79
N ALA A 253 -14.14 -15.40 -13.77
CA ALA A 253 -14.43 -16.72 -14.35
C ALA A 253 -13.46 -17.10 -15.49
N ASP A 254 -12.98 -16.11 -16.24
CA ASP A 254 -12.05 -16.28 -17.36
C ASP A 254 -10.87 -15.30 -17.21
N PRO A 255 -9.90 -15.62 -16.33
CA PRO A 255 -8.73 -14.78 -16.14
C PRO A 255 -7.63 -15.09 -17.15
N GLU A 256 -6.83 -14.09 -17.49
CA GLU A 256 -5.75 -14.22 -18.48
C GLU A 256 -4.56 -15.04 -17.97
N VAL A 257 -4.22 -14.85 -16.69
CA VAL A 257 -3.10 -15.56 -16.06
C VAL A 257 -3.58 -16.26 -14.80
N ILE A 258 -3.21 -17.53 -14.64
CA ILE A 258 -3.55 -18.37 -13.48
C ILE A 258 -2.28 -19.04 -12.96
N LYS A 259 -2.16 -19.13 -11.63
CA LYS A 259 -1.14 -19.95 -10.96
C LYS A 259 -1.69 -20.55 -9.67
N ASN A 260 -1.48 -21.85 -9.49
CA ASN A 260 -1.76 -22.53 -8.23
C ASN A 260 -0.52 -22.52 -7.34
N VAL A 261 -0.65 -21.99 -6.13
CA VAL A 261 0.45 -21.83 -5.16
C VAL A 261 0.16 -22.64 -3.90
N SER A 262 1.15 -23.39 -3.40
CA SER A 262 0.97 -24.19 -2.19
C SER A 262 0.87 -23.32 -0.94
N LEU A 263 0.20 -23.82 0.11
CA LEU A 263 0.18 -23.13 1.40
C LEU A 263 1.59 -22.89 1.97
N VAL A 264 2.50 -23.86 1.81
CA VAL A 264 3.89 -23.74 2.29
C VAL A 264 4.61 -22.56 1.64
N ASP A 265 4.40 -22.35 0.34
CA ASP A 265 5.01 -21.23 -0.38
C ASP A 265 4.36 -19.90 0.03
N LEU A 266 3.04 -19.89 0.25
CA LEU A 266 2.31 -18.69 0.70
C LEU A 266 2.69 -18.25 2.11
N GLU A 267 2.96 -19.18 3.02
CA GLU A 267 3.41 -18.87 4.38
C GLU A 267 4.81 -18.23 4.39
N LYS A 268 5.67 -18.62 3.43
CA LYS A 268 7.02 -18.06 3.28
C LYS A 268 7.04 -16.73 2.51
N GLU A 269 6.13 -16.56 1.55
CA GLU A 269 6.08 -15.38 0.71
C GLU A 269 5.43 -14.18 1.42
N LYS A 270 6.17 -13.06 1.46
CA LYS A 270 5.69 -11.81 2.07
C LYS A 270 4.86 -10.97 1.10
N LYS A 271 5.09 -11.10 -0.21
CA LYS A 271 4.41 -10.33 -1.27
C LYS A 271 3.59 -11.24 -2.16
N TRP A 272 2.33 -11.44 -1.79
CA TRP A 272 1.42 -12.28 -2.57
C TRP A 272 1.05 -11.63 -3.91
N THR A 273 1.23 -10.31 -4.10
CA THR A 273 0.97 -9.64 -5.39
C THR A 273 1.92 -10.07 -6.50
N ARG A 274 3.01 -10.80 -6.18
CA ARG A 274 3.84 -11.43 -7.20
C ARG A 274 3.08 -12.52 -7.95
N PHE A 275 2.08 -13.16 -7.34
CA PHE A 275 1.32 -14.23 -7.98
C PHE A 275 0.09 -13.67 -8.70
N PRO A 276 -0.25 -14.16 -9.91
CA PRO A 276 0.35 -15.30 -10.60
C PRO A 276 1.57 -14.97 -11.50
N LEU A 277 1.93 -13.70 -11.66
CA LEU A 277 2.91 -13.22 -12.66
C LEU A 277 4.36 -13.69 -12.44
N SER A 278 4.72 -14.02 -11.19
CA SER A 278 6.06 -14.48 -10.82
C SER A 278 6.04 -15.91 -10.30
N ASP A 279 7.20 -16.57 -10.35
CA ASP A 279 7.43 -17.86 -9.72
C ASP A 279 7.60 -17.78 -8.21
N VAL A 280 7.38 -18.93 -7.57
CA VAL A 280 7.74 -19.15 -6.17
C VAL A 280 9.24 -18.88 -6.05
N ARG A 281 9.62 -18.13 -5.02
CA ARG A 281 11.03 -17.82 -4.78
C ARG A 281 11.78 -19.10 -4.45
N VAL A 282 12.81 -19.39 -5.21
CA VAL A 282 13.79 -20.40 -4.84
C VAL A 282 14.69 -19.77 -3.78
N GLU A 283 14.73 -20.37 -2.59
CA GLU A 283 15.74 -20.00 -1.59
C GLU A 283 17.11 -20.29 -2.19
N ASN A 284 17.87 -19.22 -2.41
CA ASN A 284 19.22 -19.28 -2.92
C ASN A 284 20.14 -18.50 -1.99
N ASN A 285 21.42 -18.89 -1.96
CA ASN A 285 22.48 -18.19 -1.24
C ASN A 285 23.07 -17.05 -2.09
N LEU A 286 22.27 -16.47 -3.01
CA LEU A 286 22.74 -15.36 -3.81
C LEU A 286 22.88 -14.12 -2.93
N SER A 287 23.95 -13.37 -3.15
CA SER A 287 24.21 -12.14 -2.43
C SER A 287 23.13 -11.10 -2.72
N LYS A 288 22.76 -10.37 -1.67
CA LYS A 288 21.75 -9.31 -1.69
C LYS A 288 22.42 -7.98 -1.39
N LEU A 289 21.78 -6.86 -1.77
CA LEU A 289 22.27 -5.53 -1.40
C LEU A 289 22.46 -5.37 0.10
N GLY A 290 21.64 -6.05 0.91
CA GLY A 290 21.77 -6.04 2.36
C GLY A 290 23.02 -6.73 2.90
N ASP A 291 23.73 -7.53 2.10
CA ASP A 291 25.01 -8.11 2.50
C ASP A 291 26.15 -7.08 2.41
N PHE A 292 26.01 -6.09 1.53
CA PHE A 292 27.01 -5.06 1.26
C PHE A 292 26.71 -3.70 1.88
N PHE A 293 25.43 -3.36 2.09
CA PHE A 293 25.00 -2.02 2.52
C PHE A 293 24.06 -2.07 3.72
N THR A 294 24.01 -0.96 4.46
CA THR A 294 22.85 -0.59 5.26
C THR A 294 22.09 0.52 4.56
N VAL A 295 20.76 0.47 4.59
CA VAL A 295 19.92 1.44 3.86
C VAL A 295 19.12 2.31 4.83
N ARG A 296 19.07 3.61 4.55
CA ARG A 296 18.22 4.60 5.23
C ARG A 296 17.48 5.45 4.20
N ARG A 297 16.39 6.09 4.60
CA ARG A 297 15.76 7.12 3.77
C ARG A 297 16.52 8.45 3.90
N GLY A 298 16.55 9.25 2.84
CA GLY A 298 16.97 10.65 2.92
C GLY A 298 16.07 11.48 3.84
N ILE A 299 16.51 12.70 4.16
CA ILE A 299 15.85 13.53 5.17
C ILE A 299 14.49 14.04 4.70
N ALA A 300 13.52 14.15 5.62
CA ALA A 300 12.28 14.86 5.38
C ALA A 300 12.34 16.24 6.07
N THR A 301 12.33 17.31 5.29
CA THR A 301 12.53 18.67 5.81
C THR A 301 11.30 19.25 6.50
N GLY A 302 10.09 18.84 6.06
CA GLY A 302 8.81 19.43 6.47
C GLY A 302 8.40 20.64 5.62
N ASP A 303 9.38 21.31 5.01
CA ASP A 303 9.19 22.36 4.03
C ASP A 303 10.42 22.50 3.13
N ASN A 304 10.44 21.82 1.98
CA ASN A 304 11.59 21.90 1.08
C ASN A 304 11.84 23.33 0.60
N LYS A 305 10.80 24.14 0.36
CA LYS A 305 10.97 25.49 -0.16
C LYS A 305 11.66 26.42 0.83
N PHE A 306 11.38 26.25 2.12
CA PHE A 306 11.98 27.07 3.17
C PHE A 306 13.37 26.56 3.59
N PHE A 307 13.56 25.24 3.65
CA PHE A 307 14.80 24.67 4.19
C PHE A 307 15.88 24.40 3.14
N ILE A 308 15.54 24.29 1.86
CA ILE A 308 16.48 24.02 0.78
C ILE A 308 16.56 25.26 -0.11
N LEU A 309 17.74 25.86 -0.15
CA LEU A 309 18.04 27.07 -0.89
C LEU A 309 19.13 26.80 -1.93
N SER A 310 19.06 27.52 -3.04
CA SER A 310 20.16 27.63 -3.99
C SER A 310 21.33 28.43 -3.39
N PHE A 311 22.51 28.25 -3.98
CA PHE A 311 23.67 29.06 -3.59
C PHE A 311 23.43 30.57 -3.76
N ASP A 312 22.70 30.96 -4.80
CA ASP A 312 22.38 32.36 -5.09
C ASP A 312 21.44 32.95 -4.04
N GLU A 313 20.39 32.22 -3.62
CA GLU A 313 19.51 32.64 -2.53
C GLU A 313 20.25 32.80 -1.20
N ILE A 314 21.20 31.89 -0.90
CA ILE A 314 22.04 32.01 0.30
C ILE A 314 22.86 33.31 0.27
N ASN A 315 23.42 33.67 -0.88
CA ASN A 315 24.18 34.90 -1.04
C ASN A 315 23.27 36.14 -1.00
N GLU A 316 22.12 36.11 -1.68
CA GLU A 316 21.13 37.20 -1.72
C GLU A 316 20.63 37.54 -0.31
N PHE A 317 20.31 36.52 0.49
CA PHE A 317 19.87 36.70 1.87
C PHE A 317 21.03 36.89 2.87
N ASN A 318 22.28 36.92 2.39
CA ASN A 318 23.49 37.02 3.20
C ASN A 318 23.52 35.99 4.36
N LEU A 319 23.15 34.75 4.04
CA LEU A 319 23.06 33.65 4.98
C LEU A 319 24.42 32.98 5.18
N PRO A 320 24.76 32.56 6.41
CA PRO A 320 26.05 31.93 6.69
C PRO A 320 26.09 30.52 6.10
N ILE A 321 26.79 30.33 4.98
CA ILE A 321 26.93 29.02 4.30
C ILE A 321 27.41 27.90 5.24
N SER A 322 28.14 28.22 6.31
CA SER A 322 28.58 27.27 7.35
C SER A 322 27.44 26.62 8.13
N GLN A 323 26.23 27.20 8.10
CA GLN A 323 25.02 26.64 8.71
C GLN A 323 24.18 25.83 7.72
N PHE A 324 24.68 25.65 6.51
CA PHE A 324 24.04 24.88 5.46
C PHE A 324 24.93 23.73 5.02
N ARG A 325 24.29 22.71 4.46
CA ARG A 325 24.94 21.54 3.93
C ARG A 325 24.47 21.29 2.50
N PRO A 326 25.35 20.94 1.54
CA PRO A 326 24.90 20.61 0.20
C PRO A 326 23.87 19.47 0.24
N ILE A 327 22.87 19.55 -0.65
CA ILE A 327 21.84 18.54 -0.83
C ILE A 327 21.58 18.36 -2.33
N LEU A 328 21.47 17.11 -2.79
CA LEU A 328 21.17 16.87 -4.20
C LEU A 328 19.72 17.28 -4.52
N PRO A 329 19.45 17.78 -5.73
CA PRO A 329 18.09 18.10 -6.17
C PRO A 329 17.22 16.85 -6.25
N SER A 330 15.91 17.04 -6.47
CA SER A 330 15.00 15.92 -6.76
C SER A 330 15.55 15.04 -7.89
N PRO A 331 15.37 13.70 -7.87
CA PRO A 331 15.85 12.80 -8.92
C PRO A 331 15.49 13.26 -10.34
N LYS A 332 14.33 13.91 -10.49
CA LYS A 332 13.85 14.45 -11.78
C LYS A 332 14.82 15.45 -12.42
N TYR A 333 15.55 16.22 -11.61
CA TYR A 333 16.47 17.27 -12.08
C TYR A 333 17.94 16.82 -12.05
N LEU A 334 18.19 15.56 -11.66
CA LEU A 334 19.54 15.01 -11.64
C LEU A 334 19.86 14.31 -12.97
N GLU A 335 20.71 14.95 -13.76
CA GLU A 335 21.07 14.55 -15.13
C GLU A 335 22.19 13.49 -15.20
N THR A 336 22.94 13.30 -14.10
CA THR A 336 24.06 12.35 -14.01
C THR A 336 23.90 11.38 -12.84
N THR A 337 24.54 10.22 -12.94
CA THR A 337 24.66 9.23 -11.85
C THR A 337 26.00 9.29 -11.14
N GLN A 338 26.94 10.12 -11.59
CA GLN A 338 28.23 10.33 -10.95
C GLN A 338 28.32 11.77 -10.47
N ILE A 339 28.42 11.98 -9.16
CA ILE A 339 28.51 13.29 -8.54
C ILE A 339 29.94 13.52 -8.05
N GLU A 340 30.67 14.33 -8.80
CA GLU A 340 31.98 14.85 -8.42
C GLU A 340 31.84 16.03 -7.46
N ALA A 341 32.96 16.42 -6.84
CA ALA A 341 32.99 17.49 -5.86
C ALA A 341 34.07 18.53 -6.19
N ASP A 342 33.78 19.79 -5.87
CA ASP A 342 34.83 20.81 -5.79
C ASP A 342 35.66 20.69 -4.51
N GLU A 343 36.65 21.56 -4.36
CA GLU A 343 37.55 21.61 -3.19
C GLU A 343 36.83 21.82 -1.85
N ASN A 344 35.64 22.43 -1.86
CA ASN A 344 34.83 22.64 -0.66
C ASN A 344 33.98 21.40 -0.32
N GLY A 345 33.91 20.44 -1.24
CA GLY A 345 33.07 19.27 -1.18
C GLY A 345 31.65 19.53 -1.68
N PHE A 346 31.41 20.59 -2.45
CA PHE A 346 30.11 20.85 -3.07
C PHE A 346 29.97 20.08 -4.37
N PRO A 347 28.76 19.61 -4.71
CA PRO A 347 28.56 18.82 -5.92
C PRO A 347 28.79 19.67 -7.18
N LEU A 348 29.52 19.12 -8.14
CA LEU A 348 29.72 19.70 -9.47
C LEU A 348 28.52 19.40 -10.38
N ILE A 349 27.39 20.04 -10.08
CA ILE A 349 26.14 19.91 -10.84
C ILE A 349 25.55 21.28 -11.17
N LYS A 350 24.64 21.31 -12.14
CA LYS A 350 23.99 22.54 -12.63
C LYS A 350 23.31 23.34 -11.50
N GLU A 351 22.56 22.66 -10.64
CA GLU A 351 21.81 23.30 -9.56
C GLU A 351 22.44 22.94 -8.20
N LYS A 352 23.21 23.87 -7.63
CA LYS A 352 23.81 23.71 -6.31
C LYS A 352 22.81 24.12 -5.22
N LEU A 353 22.24 23.12 -4.56
CA LEU A 353 21.28 23.31 -3.48
C LEU A 353 21.90 22.99 -2.12
N PHE A 354 21.37 23.64 -1.10
CA PHE A 354 21.87 23.61 0.26
C PHE A 354 20.71 23.56 1.24
N VAL A 355 20.72 22.58 2.15
CA VAL A 355 19.73 22.48 3.22
C VAL A 355 20.26 23.13 4.48
N LEU A 356 19.40 23.87 5.19
CA LEU A 356 19.72 24.40 6.52
C LEU A 356 20.06 23.24 7.47
N ASP A 357 21.26 23.22 8.05
CA ASP A 357 21.74 22.18 8.97
C ASP A 357 22.27 22.77 10.29
N CYS A 358 21.62 23.84 10.76
CA CYS A 358 21.99 24.52 11.99
C CYS A 358 21.70 23.64 13.23
N LYS A 359 22.72 23.45 14.07
CA LYS A 359 22.63 22.69 15.35
C LYS A 359 22.48 23.59 16.58
N LEU A 360 22.50 24.91 16.39
CA LEU A 360 22.37 25.89 17.45
C LEU A 360 20.90 26.05 17.86
N SER A 361 20.67 26.41 19.13
CA SER A 361 19.37 26.89 19.58
C SER A 361 19.00 28.23 18.93
N PHE A 362 17.71 28.56 18.94
CA PHE A 362 17.20 29.80 18.35
C PHE A 362 17.88 31.06 18.95
N ASP A 363 18.12 31.06 20.27
CA ASP A 363 18.84 32.14 20.95
C ASP A 363 20.32 32.23 20.58
N GLU A 364 20.98 31.10 20.36
CA GLU A 364 22.36 31.09 19.90
C GLU A 364 22.47 31.58 18.45
N VAL A 365 21.51 31.23 17.59
CA VAL A 365 21.42 31.77 16.23
C VAL A 365 21.24 33.27 16.26
N ARG A 366 20.35 33.80 17.12
CA ARG A 366 20.15 35.25 17.30
C ARG A 366 21.45 36.00 17.59
N LYS A 367 22.30 35.43 18.45
CA LYS A 367 23.56 36.04 18.88
C LYS A 367 24.68 35.92 17.85
N LYS A 368 24.78 34.77 17.16
CA LYS A 368 25.91 34.45 16.27
C LYS A 368 25.65 34.77 14.80
N TYR A 369 24.41 34.66 14.35
CA TYR A 369 24.03 34.76 12.94
C TYR A 369 22.74 35.59 12.78
N PRO A 370 22.81 36.94 12.88
CA PRO A 370 21.63 37.80 12.80
C PRO A 370 20.81 37.68 11.50
N THR A 371 21.48 37.46 10.36
CA THR A 371 20.80 37.25 9.07
C THR A 371 20.03 35.93 9.03
N LEU A 372 20.63 34.84 9.52
CA LEU A 372 19.94 33.56 9.68
C LEU A 372 18.78 33.67 10.67
N TYR A 373 18.96 34.42 11.77
CA TYR A 373 17.87 34.67 12.72
C TYR A 373 16.69 35.40 12.07
N SER A 374 16.95 36.44 11.28
CA SER A 374 15.90 37.14 10.51
C SER A 374 15.18 36.21 9.54
N TYR A 375 15.93 35.37 8.81
CA TYR A 375 15.36 34.36 7.92
C TYR A 375 14.48 33.34 8.65
N LEU A 376 14.90 32.88 9.83
CA LEU A 376 14.08 31.99 10.66
C LEU A 376 12.80 32.67 11.17
N ASN A 377 12.83 33.96 11.51
CA ASN A 377 11.61 34.70 11.89
C ASN A 377 10.63 34.81 10.72
N LYS A 378 11.11 35.03 9.49
CA LYS A 378 10.26 34.95 8.29
C LYS A 378 9.56 33.59 8.19
N GLY A 379 10.25 32.50 8.48
CA GLY A 379 9.64 31.16 8.52
C GLY A 379 8.57 31.00 9.60
N ILE A 380 8.71 31.67 10.74
CA ILE A 380 7.67 31.74 11.78
C ILE A 380 6.44 32.48 11.24
N ASP A 381 6.64 33.64 10.61
CA ASP A 381 5.56 34.44 10.03
C ASP A 381 4.81 33.68 8.92
N GLU A 382 5.50 32.80 8.19
CA GLU A 382 4.95 31.92 7.15
C GLU A 382 4.30 30.62 7.68
N GLY A 383 4.31 30.40 9.00
CA GLY A 383 3.70 29.22 9.63
C GLY A 383 4.48 27.91 9.38
N VAL A 384 5.79 27.98 9.12
CA VAL A 384 6.65 26.80 8.95
C VAL A 384 6.72 25.94 10.23
N PRO A 385 6.83 26.51 11.46
CA PRO A 385 6.84 25.73 12.71
C PRO A 385 5.61 24.83 12.92
N GLU A 386 4.46 25.23 12.40
CA GLU A 386 3.14 24.63 12.62
C GLU A 386 2.94 23.38 11.75
N ARG A 387 3.80 23.22 10.73
CA ARG A 387 3.80 22.06 9.86
C ARG A 387 4.12 20.80 10.66
N TYR A 388 3.52 19.68 10.23
CA TYR A 388 3.52 18.43 10.99
C TYR A 388 4.90 17.95 11.45
N LEU A 389 5.95 18.03 10.61
CA LEU A 389 7.29 17.61 11.03
C LEU A 389 7.96 18.66 11.92
N CYS A 390 7.81 19.94 11.58
CA CYS A 390 8.43 21.05 12.30
C CYS A 390 7.93 21.14 13.75
N LYS A 391 6.62 21.03 13.96
CA LYS A 391 5.99 21.15 15.30
C LYS A 391 6.42 20.07 16.28
N ASN A 392 6.84 18.92 15.75
CA ASN A 392 7.24 17.75 16.56
C ASN A 392 8.76 17.72 16.83
N ARG A 393 9.53 18.71 16.36
CA ARG A 393 10.97 18.81 16.63
C ARG A 393 11.24 19.68 17.85
N LYS A 394 12.30 19.37 18.59
CA LYS A 394 12.80 20.22 19.70
C LYS A 394 13.14 21.64 19.23
N SER A 395 13.77 21.73 18.05
CA SER A 395 13.98 22.99 17.33
C SER A 395 13.32 22.82 15.97
N TRP A 396 12.31 23.62 15.67
CA TRP A 396 11.44 23.43 14.50
C TRP A 396 12.21 23.40 13.17
N PHE A 397 13.32 24.15 13.11
CA PHE A 397 14.19 24.28 11.94
C PHE A 397 15.31 23.23 11.85
N ALA A 398 15.50 22.39 12.87
CA ALA A 398 16.55 21.37 12.87
C ALA A 398 16.19 20.20 11.95
N GLN A 399 17.16 19.73 11.17
CA GLN A 399 16.97 18.58 10.28
C GLN A 399 17.37 17.26 10.94
N GLU A 400 16.88 16.16 10.37
CA GLU A 400 17.31 14.82 10.75
C GLU A 400 18.83 14.67 10.60
N ASN A 401 19.47 14.00 11.56
CA ASN A 401 20.89 13.69 11.47
C ASN A 401 21.13 12.51 10.52
N ARG A 402 21.58 12.81 9.29
CA ARG A 402 22.01 11.85 8.28
C ARG A 402 23.41 12.23 7.81
N LYS A 403 24.29 11.25 7.71
CA LYS A 403 25.58 11.43 7.05
C LYS A 403 25.39 11.36 5.54
N GLU A 404 26.30 11.98 4.82
CA GLU A 404 26.50 11.73 3.41
C GLU A 404 26.88 10.26 3.21
N SER A 405 26.60 9.73 2.03
CA SER A 405 27.14 8.46 1.61
C SER A 405 27.74 8.56 0.23
N SER A 406 28.61 7.61 -0.04
CA SER A 406 29.18 7.29 -1.34
C SER A 406 28.15 6.85 -2.38
N PHE A 407 27.02 6.29 -1.96
CA PHE A 407 26.01 5.76 -2.87
C PHE A 407 24.59 6.13 -2.45
N TYR A 408 23.79 6.55 -3.43
CA TYR A 408 22.36 6.80 -3.30
C TYR A 408 21.57 5.98 -4.31
N CYS A 409 20.29 5.75 -4.03
CA CYS A 409 19.35 5.16 -4.97
C CYS A 409 18.09 6.02 -5.01
N THR A 410 17.51 6.22 -6.19
CA THR A 410 16.22 6.92 -6.29
C THR A 410 15.12 6.12 -5.56
N TYR A 411 14.25 6.78 -4.81
CA TYR A 411 13.21 6.14 -4.00
C TYR A 411 12.00 5.69 -4.82
N ILE A 412 11.68 6.46 -5.86
CA ILE A 412 10.56 6.25 -6.77
C ILE A 412 11.06 6.42 -8.20
N GLY A 413 10.53 5.63 -9.12
CA GLY A 413 10.78 5.76 -10.54
C GLY A 413 9.68 5.18 -11.42
N ARG A 414 9.86 5.32 -12.73
CA ARG A 414 8.99 4.75 -13.76
C ARG A 414 9.87 4.10 -14.82
N SER A 415 9.50 2.91 -15.26
CA SER A 415 10.13 2.26 -16.40
C SER A 415 9.53 2.86 -17.67
N ASN A 416 10.28 3.74 -18.35
CA ASN A 416 9.82 4.39 -19.60
C ASN A 416 10.16 3.55 -20.84
N LYS A 417 10.98 2.49 -20.70
CA LYS A 417 11.36 1.55 -21.76
C LYS A 417 11.43 0.14 -21.20
N GLU A 418 11.05 -0.83 -22.02
CA GLU A 418 11.18 -2.26 -21.73
C GLU A 418 12.65 -2.58 -21.38
N GLY A 419 12.89 -3.21 -20.24
CA GLY A 419 14.24 -3.55 -19.75
C GLY A 419 15.00 -2.44 -19.00
N SER A 420 14.52 -1.19 -18.97
CA SER A 420 15.16 -0.13 -18.18
C SER A 420 14.75 -0.19 -16.71
N SER A 421 15.73 -0.22 -15.79
CA SER A 421 15.46 -0.17 -14.35
C SER A 421 14.76 1.14 -14.00
N PRO A 422 13.64 1.10 -13.25
CA PRO A 422 12.97 2.31 -12.79
C PRO A 422 13.81 3.05 -11.74
N PHE A 423 14.78 2.39 -11.11
CA PHE A 423 15.62 2.95 -10.06
C PHE A 423 17.04 3.19 -10.58
N ARG A 424 17.59 4.36 -10.26
CA ARG A 424 18.96 4.73 -10.59
C ARG A 424 19.81 4.75 -9.33
N PHE A 425 20.97 4.10 -9.39
CA PHE A 425 22.01 4.25 -8.38
C PHE A 425 22.96 5.38 -8.79
N ILE A 426 23.38 6.15 -7.79
CA ILE A 426 24.18 7.36 -7.96
C ILE A 426 25.41 7.22 -7.06
N SER A 427 26.61 7.49 -7.59
CA SER A 427 27.80 7.67 -6.78
C SER A 427 27.93 9.14 -6.38
N ASN A 428 28.37 9.36 -5.15
CA ASN A 428 28.53 10.69 -4.59
C ASN A 428 29.89 10.84 -3.92
N GLN A 429 30.75 11.66 -4.52
CA GLN A 429 32.06 12.05 -3.99
C GLN A 429 32.02 13.41 -3.27
N SER A 430 30.84 14.06 -3.24
CA SER A 430 30.63 15.34 -2.54
C SER A 430 30.09 15.14 -1.12
N LYS A 431 30.04 16.22 -0.34
CA LYS A 431 29.41 16.25 1.00
C LYS A 431 27.88 16.31 0.94
N ALA A 432 27.30 16.28 -0.27
CA ALA A 432 25.88 16.42 -0.48
C ALA A 432 25.11 15.26 0.15
N ILE A 433 24.08 15.58 0.93
CA ILE A 433 23.07 14.61 1.35
C ILE A 433 21.90 14.60 0.37
N VAL A 434 20.84 13.87 0.72
CA VAL A 434 19.67 13.69 -0.12
C VAL A 434 18.37 13.83 0.66
N SER A 435 17.34 14.32 -0.02
CA SER A 435 15.98 14.35 0.52
C SER A 435 15.34 12.95 0.51
N ASN A 436 14.17 12.85 1.12
CA ASN A 436 13.38 11.63 1.25
C ASN A 436 12.85 11.03 -0.09
N SER A 437 13.25 11.62 -1.22
CA SER A 437 13.10 11.12 -2.60
C SER A 437 14.23 10.19 -3.03
N TYR A 438 15.19 9.96 -2.15
CA TYR A 438 16.28 8.99 -2.29
C TYR A 438 16.37 8.05 -1.09
N LEU A 439 17.02 6.92 -1.34
CA LEU A 439 17.55 6.00 -0.35
C LEU A 439 19.07 6.21 -0.25
N ILE A 440 19.56 6.23 0.98
CA ILE A 440 20.98 6.30 1.30
C ILE A 440 21.52 4.90 1.52
N LEU A 441 22.54 4.52 0.77
CA LEU A 441 23.23 3.24 0.90
C LEU A 441 24.56 3.49 1.59
N TYR A 442 24.71 3.10 2.85
CA TYR A 442 25.97 3.16 3.56
C TYR A 442 26.70 1.82 3.38
N PRO A 443 27.90 1.80 2.78
CA PRO A 443 28.71 0.60 2.70
C PRO A 443 28.92 0.00 4.11
N LYS A 444 28.83 -1.32 4.22
CA LYS A 444 29.22 -2.02 5.45
C LYS A 444 30.75 -2.03 5.59
N PRO A 445 31.29 -2.28 6.80
CA PRO A 445 32.73 -2.12 7.08
C PRO A 445 33.67 -2.82 6.09
N LYS A 446 33.33 -4.03 5.61
CA LYS A 446 34.16 -4.74 4.62
C LYS A 446 34.26 -3.96 3.30
N LEU A 447 33.12 -3.55 2.75
CA LEU A 447 33.07 -2.80 1.49
C LEU A 447 33.65 -1.39 1.67
N GLU A 448 33.36 -0.73 2.79
CA GLU A 448 33.89 0.60 3.12
C GLU A 448 35.42 0.59 3.17
N ASN A 449 36.03 -0.40 3.83
CA ASN A 449 37.48 -0.55 3.91
C ASN A 449 38.10 -0.83 2.54
N ALA A 450 37.45 -1.62 1.69
CA ALA A 450 37.91 -1.90 0.34
C ALA A 450 37.92 -0.63 -0.52
N ILE A 451 36.82 0.13 -0.53
CA ILE A 451 36.72 1.41 -1.25
C ILE A 451 37.79 2.39 -0.75
N ARG A 452 38.01 2.46 0.58
CA ARG A 452 39.03 3.34 1.16
C ARG A 452 40.45 2.96 0.72
N SER A 453 40.72 1.66 0.58
CA SER A 453 42.04 1.14 0.19
C SER A 453 42.27 1.23 -1.31
N ASN A 454 41.19 1.16 -2.11
CA ASN A 454 41.24 1.32 -3.56
C ASN A 454 40.04 2.17 -4.06
N PRO A 455 40.19 3.50 -4.15
CA PRO A 455 39.15 4.38 -4.67
C PRO A 455 38.74 4.08 -6.12
N SER A 456 39.53 3.36 -6.91
CA SER A 456 39.12 2.98 -8.28
C SER A 456 37.92 2.03 -8.29
N LEU A 457 37.51 1.49 -7.15
CA LEU A 457 36.35 0.62 -7.00
C LEU A 457 35.00 1.36 -7.06
N TYR A 458 34.98 2.68 -6.93
CA TYR A 458 33.75 3.47 -6.98
C TYR A 458 32.93 3.22 -8.26
N ASP A 459 33.58 3.30 -9.42
CA ASP A 459 32.91 3.15 -10.70
C ASP A 459 32.46 1.70 -10.99
N PRO A 460 33.30 0.66 -10.78
CA PRO A 460 32.85 -0.72 -10.87
C PRO A 460 31.64 -1.03 -9.97
N ILE A 461 31.62 -0.54 -8.74
CA ILE A 461 30.48 -0.74 -7.82
C ILE A 461 29.24 -0.05 -8.37
N LEU A 462 29.36 1.20 -8.85
CA LEU A 462 28.23 1.91 -9.45
C LEU A 462 27.68 1.21 -10.70
N GLN A 463 28.57 0.68 -11.55
CA GLN A 463 28.20 -0.09 -12.73
C GLN A 463 27.48 -1.38 -12.35
N ALA A 464 27.99 -2.13 -11.37
CA ALA A 464 27.35 -3.33 -10.85
C ALA A 464 25.96 -3.03 -10.28
N LEU A 465 25.83 -1.97 -9.47
CA LEU A 465 24.55 -1.53 -8.91
C LEU A 465 23.52 -1.18 -10.00
N ASN A 466 23.94 -0.44 -11.04
CA ASN A 466 23.04 -0.09 -12.16
C ASN A 466 22.81 -1.23 -13.16
N SER A 467 23.57 -2.34 -13.06
CA SER A 467 23.39 -3.54 -13.88
C SER A 467 22.41 -4.54 -13.24
N ILE A 468 22.03 -4.34 -11.97
CA ILE A 468 21.01 -5.16 -11.30
C ILE A 468 19.74 -5.14 -12.14
N SER A 469 19.24 -6.33 -12.48
CA SER A 469 18.09 -6.45 -13.39
C SER A 469 16.86 -5.71 -12.86
N SER A 470 16.10 -5.09 -13.77
CA SER A 470 14.83 -4.45 -13.42
C SER A 470 13.91 -5.43 -12.69
N LYS A 471 13.86 -6.70 -13.12
CA LYS A 471 13.05 -7.75 -12.48
C LYS A 471 13.42 -7.95 -11.00
N SER A 472 14.72 -8.01 -10.69
CA SER A 472 15.20 -8.14 -9.30
C SER A 472 14.76 -6.96 -8.43
N MET A 473 14.76 -5.75 -8.98
CA MET A 473 14.31 -4.54 -8.28
C MET A 473 12.78 -4.50 -8.11
N THR A 474 12.03 -4.82 -9.17
CA THR A 474 10.56 -4.77 -9.18
C THR A 474 9.95 -5.86 -8.30
N ASP A 475 10.57 -7.04 -8.23
CA ASP A 475 10.14 -8.17 -7.39
C ASP A 475 10.16 -7.84 -5.89
N GLU A 476 11.07 -6.95 -5.46
CA GLU A 476 11.11 -6.41 -4.10
C GLU A 476 10.39 -5.08 -3.97
N GLY A 477 10.08 -4.39 -5.06
CA GLY A 477 9.42 -3.09 -5.09
C GLY A 477 7.93 -3.15 -4.82
N ARG A 478 7.31 -1.97 -4.81
CA ARG A 478 5.85 -1.79 -4.80
C ARG A 478 5.44 -1.08 -6.06
N VAL A 479 4.35 -1.53 -6.66
CA VAL A 479 3.74 -0.88 -7.82
C VAL A 479 2.55 -0.05 -7.36
N TYR A 480 2.47 1.19 -7.81
CA TYR A 480 1.37 2.11 -7.62
C TYR A 480 0.72 2.41 -8.97
N GLY A 481 -0.49 2.99 -8.94
CA GLY A 481 -1.22 3.37 -10.15
C GLY A 481 -0.38 4.21 -11.13
N GLY A 482 -0.58 3.98 -12.42
CA GLY A 482 0.16 4.67 -13.50
C GLY A 482 1.63 4.21 -13.66
N GLY A 483 1.93 2.94 -13.34
CA GLY A 483 3.26 2.33 -13.55
C GLY A 483 4.37 2.86 -12.64
N MET A 484 4.01 3.61 -11.59
CA MET A 484 4.97 4.16 -10.65
C MET A 484 5.47 3.08 -9.70
N GLN A 485 6.79 2.96 -9.57
CA GLN A 485 7.41 1.98 -8.70
C GLN A 485 8.16 2.64 -7.57
N LYS A 486 8.17 1.97 -6.41
CA LYS A 486 8.75 2.47 -5.18
C LYS A 486 9.50 1.36 -4.46
N LEU A 487 10.64 1.71 -3.84
CA LEU A 487 11.39 0.81 -2.96
C LEU A 487 11.57 1.44 -1.58
N GLU A 488 11.20 0.73 -0.53
CA GLU A 488 11.53 1.09 0.85
C GLU A 488 12.89 0.52 1.27
N PRO A 489 13.55 1.07 2.32
CA PRO A 489 14.86 0.58 2.77
C PRO A 489 14.95 -0.93 2.98
N LYS A 490 13.93 -1.54 3.60
CA LYS A 490 13.89 -2.99 3.87
C LYS A 490 13.68 -3.85 2.63
N GLU A 491 13.10 -3.26 1.58
CA GLU A 491 12.86 -3.92 0.30
C GLU A 491 14.15 -3.89 -0.52
N LEU A 492 14.81 -2.73 -0.62
CA LEU A 492 16.09 -2.60 -1.32
C LEU A 492 17.14 -3.56 -0.76
N LEU A 493 17.21 -3.75 0.57
CA LEU A 493 18.15 -4.69 1.20
C LEU A 493 17.98 -6.16 0.76
N LYS A 494 16.83 -6.55 0.20
CA LYS A 494 16.56 -7.94 -0.22
C LYS A 494 16.82 -8.18 -1.70
N VAL A 495 17.04 -7.13 -2.47
CA VAL A 495 17.33 -7.23 -3.90
C VAL A 495 18.59 -8.05 -4.10
N VAL A 496 18.49 -9.08 -4.94
CA VAL A 496 19.63 -9.89 -5.37
C VAL A 496 20.60 -9.02 -6.17
N ALA A 497 21.87 -9.05 -5.80
CA ALA A 497 22.93 -8.20 -6.33
C ALA A 497 24.23 -9.01 -6.54
N THR A 498 24.12 -10.11 -7.29
CA THR A 498 25.24 -11.00 -7.64
C THR A 498 26.34 -10.30 -8.44
N GLU A 499 25.99 -9.21 -9.11
CA GLU A 499 26.91 -8.34 -9.83
C GLU A 499 28.03 -7.79 -8.93
N LEU A 500 27.74 -7.64 -7.62
CA LEU A 500 28.72 -7.19 -6.62
C LEU A 500 29.67 -8.29 -6.14
N ASP A 501 29.37 -9.57 -6.39
CA ASP A 501 30.20 -10.69 -5.90
C ASP A 501 31.60 -10.67 -6.51
N SER A 502 31.69 -10.39 -7.81
CA SER A 502 32.96 -10.30 -8.53
C SER A 502 33.89 -9.23 -7.95
N ILE A 503 33.30 -8.12 -7.50
CA ILE A 503 34.01 -7.02 -6.85
C ILE A 503 34.38 -7.42 -5.41
N ALA A 504 33.50 -8.16 -4.74
CA ALA A 504 33.68 -8.58 -3.35
C ALA A 504 34.68 -9.72 -3.12
N MET A 505 34.95 -10.53 -4.16
CA MET A 505 35.99 -11.57 -4.15
C MET A 505 37.40 -10.99 -4.32
N GLY A 506 37.54 -9.75 -4.79
CA GLY A 506 38.81 -9.02 -4.87
C GLY A 506 39.22 -8.29 -3.58
N PHE A 507 38.46 -8.47 -2.50
CA PHE A 507 38.68 -7.85 -1.18
C PHE A 507 39.39 -8.76 -0.18
#